data_AF-A0A3B9C3N7-F1
#
_entry.id   AF-A0A3B9C3N7-F1
#
_cell.length_a   1.000
_cell.length_b   1.000
_cell.length_c   1.000
_cell.angle_alpha   90.00
_cell.angle_beta   90.00
_cell.angle_gamma   90.00
#
_symmetry.space_group_name_H-M   'P 1'
#
loop_
_entity.id
_entity.type
_entity.pdbx_description
1 polymer ?
#
loop_
_entity_poly.entity_id
_entity_poly.type
_entity_poly.pdbx_seq_one_letter_code
_entity_poly.pdbx_strand_id
1 'polypeptide(L)' 'VLDFNKAYNPYCAYKGGYHCPIPPRENHLYFKILAGEQLYGKAAEEDTH' A
#
# COMPACT_ATOMS: atom_id res chain seq x y z
N VAL A 1 -20.83 2.28 -3.02
CA VAL A 1 -19.93 3.18 -3.77
C VAL A 1 -18.50 2.75 -3.49
N LEU A 2 -17.69 2.52 -4.52
CA LEU A 2 -16.26 2.26 -4.39
C LEU A 2 -15.54 3.60 -4.49
N ASP A 3 -14.79 3.96 -3.45
CA ASP A 3 -14.16 5.28 -3.31
C ASP A 3 -12.67 5.13 -3.06
N PHE A 4 -11.87 5.31 -4.13
CA PHE A 4 -10.42 5.20 -4.06
C PHE A 4 -9.75 6.33 -3.27
N ASN A 5 -10.46 7.41 -2.94
CA ASN A 5 -9.90 8.45 -2.06
C ASN A 5 -9.67 7.94 -0.63
N LYS A 6 -10.29 6.82 -0.25
CA LYS A 6 -10.17 6.20 1.07
C LYS A 6 -9.24 4.97 1.08
N ALA A 7 -8.55 4.69 -0.02
CA ALA A 7 -7.56 3.63 -0.06
C ALA A 7 -6.41 3.94 0.91
N TYR A 8 -5.95 2.92 1.63
CA TYR A 8 -4.89 3.00 2.64
C TYR A 8 -3.90 1.86 2.47
N ASN A 9 -2.66 2.03 2.92
CA ASN A 9 -1.69 0.94 2.90
C ASN A 9 -1.84 0.05 4.15
N PRO A 10 -1.70 -1.28 4.02
CA PRO A 10 -1.66 -2.17 5.19
C PRO A 10 -0.46 -1.86 6.10
N TYR A 11 -0.55 -2.24 7.38
CA TYR A 11 0.52 -1.98 8.37
C TYR A 11 1.92 -2.48 7.95
N CYS A 12 1.97 -3.58 7.18
CA CYS A 12 3.22 -4.12 6.65
C CYS A 12 3.98 -3.16 5.72
N ALA A 13 3.31 -2.13 5.19
CA ALA A 13 3.96 -1.08 4.40
C ALA A 13 4.76 -0.08 5.26
N TYR A 14 4.55 -0.07 6.58
CA TYR A 14 5.15 0.89 7.51
C TYR A 14 6.16 0.26 8.47
N LYS A 15 6.01 -1.03 8.80
CA LYS A 15 6.84 -1.71 9.78
C LYS A 15 7.00 -3.19 9.42
N GLY A 16 8.20 -3.73 9.64
CA GLY A 16 8.46 -5.16 9.61
C GLY A 16 7.64 -5.96 10.64
N GLY A 17 7.58 -7.28 10.46
CA GLY A 17 6.88 -8.19 11.38
C GLY A 17 5.38 -8.35 11.12
N TYR A 18 4.82 -7.67 10.12
CA TYR A 18 3.44 -7.87 9.67
C TYR A 18 3.41 -8.58 8.31
N HIS A 19 2.53 -9.56 8.16
CA HIS A 19 2.29 -10.22 6.87
C HIS A 19 1.43 -9.34 5.97
N CYS A 20 1.94 -9.01 4.77
CA CYS A 20 1.15 -8.30 3.78
C CYS A 20 0.09 -9.20 3.14
N PRO A 21 -1.16 -8.72 2.99
CA PRO A 21 -2.13 -9.39 2.12
C PRO A 21 -1.68 -9.22 0.66
N ILE A 22 -1.60 -10.33 -0.06
CA ILE A 22 -1.31 -10.33 -1.50
C ILE A 22 -2.64 -10.42 -2.26
N PRO A 23 -3.05 -9.37 -3.01
CA PRO A 23 -4.25 -9.43 -3.81
C PRO A 23 -4.15 -10.50 -4.91
N PRO A 24 -5.26 -11.16 -5.27
CA PRO A 24 -5.29 -12.03 -6.43
C PRO A 24 -5.08 -11.19 -7.71
N ARG A 25 -4.59 -11.84 -8.78
CA ARG A 25 -4.19 -11.16 -10.03
C ARG A 25 -5.35 -10.42 -10.69
N GLU A 26 -6.57 -10.92 -10.53
CA GLU A 26 -7.78 -10.34 -11.12
C GLU A 26 -8.11 -8.96 -10.55
N ASN A 27 -7.55 -8.60 -9.37
CA ASN A 27 -7.74 -7.30 -8.76
C ASN A 27 -6.77 -6.23 -9.28
N HIS A 28 -5.88 -6.57 -10.21
CA HIS A 28 -4.97 -5.60 -10.81
C HIS A 28 -5.70 -4.76 -11.86
N LEU A 29 -5.71 -3.45 -11.65
CA LEU A 29 -6.31 -2.50 -12.57
C LEU A 29 -5.27 -2.08 -13.62
N TYR A 30 -5.68 -1.99 -14.88
CA TYR A 30 -4.79 -1.63 -16.01
C TYR A 30 -4.58 -0.12 -16.17
N PHE A 31 -5.09 0.68 -15.23
CA PHE A 31 -5.00 2.14 -15.24
C PHE A 31 -4.55 2.66 -13.87
N LYS A 32 -3.99 3.88 -13.88
CA LYS A 32 -3.50 4.52 -12.66
C LYS A 32 -4.66 5.09 -11.85
N ILE A 33 -4.58 4.92 -10.54
CA ILE A 33 -5.40 5.62 -9.56
C ILE A 33 -4.49 6.64 -8.86
N LEU A 34 -4.82 7.92 -8.98
CA LEU A 34 -4.06 9.03 -8.40
C LEU A 34 -4.75 9.58 -7.13
N ALA A 35 -5.38 8.69 -6.35
CA ALA A 35 -6.17 9.00 -5.17
C ALA A 35 -5.84 8.03 -4.04
N GLY A 36 -6.20 8.40 -2.80
CA GLY A 36 -5.91 7.62 -1.60
C GLY A 36 -4.59 8.00 -0.94
N GLU A 37 -4.24 7.23 0.09
CA GLU A 37 -2.98 7.40 0.82
C GLU A 37 -1.77 7.20 -0.10
N GLN A 38 -0.81 8.11 0.00
CA GLN A 38 0.48 7.99 -0.67
C GLN A 38 1.58 7.98 0.39
N LEU A 39 2.63 7.19 0.14
CA LEU A 39 3.81 7.18 1.01
C LEU A 39 4.67 8.42 0.72
N TYR A 40 4.29 9.57 1.28
CA TYR A 40 5.13 10.76 1.25
C TYR A 40 6.16 10.70 2.40
N GLY A 41 7.37 10.21 2.11
CA GLY A 41 8.57 10.67 2.81
C GLY A 41 9.23 9.84 3.92
N LYS A 42 8.83 8.59 4.24
CA LYS A 42 9.62 7.74 5.18
C LYS A 42 9.19 6.27 5.17
N ALA A 43 9.79 5.47 4.28
CA ALA A 43 9.76 4.00 4.35
C ALA A 43 11.08 3.39 3.81
N ALA A 44 12.18 4.15 3.86
CA ALA A 44 13.50 3.73 3.37
C ALA A 44 14.64 3.99 4.38
N GLU A 45 14.30 4.23 5.65
CA GLU A 45 15.19 4.22 6.82
C GLU A 45 14.31 3.64 7.94
N GLU A 46 14.64 2.55 8.62
CA GLU A 46 15.90 1.87 8.87
C GLU A 46 15.50 0.47 9.39
N ASP A 47 15.75 -0.58 8.62
CA ASP A 47 15.85 -1.94 9.16
C ASP A 47 17.10 -2.53 8.52
N THR A 48 18.16 -2.52 9.32
CA THR A 48 19.32 -3.40 9.17
C THR A 48 18.86 -4.79 8.73
N HIS A 49 19.51 -5.31 7.70
CA HIS A 49 19.37 -6.71 7.27
C HIS A 49 19.48 -7.67 8.46
#